data_AF-A0A1I7IWR8-F1
#
_entry.id   AF-A0A1I7IWR8-F1
#
_cell.length_a   1.000
_cell.length_b   1.000
_cell.length_c   1.000
_cell.angle_alpha   90.00
_cell.angle_beta   90.00
_cell.angle_gamma   90.00
#
_symmetry.space_group_name_H-M   'P 1'
#
loop_
_entity.id
_entity.type
_entity.pdbx_description
1 polymer ?
#
loop_
_entity_poly.entity_id
_entity_poly.type
_entity_poly.pdbx_seq_one_letter_code
_entity_poly.pdbx_strand_id
1 'polypeptide(L)'
;MLLKMVHHKIRLYYHIEYDNTTSKVRAIATGSAEVKSTDLLKECDEDEAKSIASKDMNTPLEDTILIEKTKNFFIFRGGEKIRILDKKGFIKVQRSKGMAKKCKAKEYREVVKDIYEKLTVYKDDSVLRPDFYICSGAKVMDFDSCTELNQNLMLMELIVQEVEENEDIVVVGVKNEI
;
A
#
# COMPACT_ATOMS: atom_id res chain seq x y z
N MET A 1 -4.79 22.75 -22.42
CA MET A 1 -6.14 22.19 -22.17
C MET A 1 -6.20 21.74 -20.71
N LEU A 2 -7.00 22.41 -19.87
CA LEU A 2 -7.10 22.11 -18.43
C LEU A 2 -8.19 21.06 -18.20
N LEU A 3 -7.81 19.87 -17.74
CA LEU A 3 -8.76 18.94 -17.12
C LEU A 3 -8.77 19.16 -15.60
N LYS A 4 -9.96 19.44 -15.06
CA LYS A 4 -10.26 19.38 -13.62
C LYS A 4 -10.89 18.01 -13.33
N MET A 5 -10.27 17.25 -12.44
CA MET A 5 -10.98 16.28 -11.59
C MET A 5 -10.34 16.31 -10.19
N VAL A 6 -11.19 16.43 -9.19
CA VAL A 6 -10.84 16.55 -7.76
C VAL A 6 -10.85 15.14 -7.16
N HIS A 7 -9.75 14.73 -6.53
CA HIS A 7 -9.65 13.96 -5.27
C HIS A 7 -8.15 13.84 -4.93
N HIS A 8 -7.81 14.03 -3.64
CA HIS A 8 -6.47 14.25 -3.06
C HIS A 8 -5.26 13.77 -3.90
N LYS A 9 -4.78 14.62 -4.82
CA LYS A 9 -3.50 14.45 -5.51
C LYS A 9 -2.63 15.66 -5.20
N ILE A 10 -1.44 15.41 -4.67
CA ILE A 10 -0.38 16.42 -4.60
C ILE A 10 -0.15 16.91 -6.03
N ARG A 11 -0.30 18.23 -6.24
CA ARG A 11 -0.12 18.84 -7.55
C ARG A 11 1.31 19.38 -7.64
N LEU A 12 2.13 18.67 -8.40
CA LEU A 12 3.48 19.08 -8.73
C LEU A 12 3.47 19.76 -10.11
N TYR A 13 4.03 20.95 -10.18
CA TYR A 13 4.38 21.64 -11.41
C TYR A 13 5.87 21.46 -11.66
N TYR A 14 6.26 21.10 -12.88
CA TYR A 14 7.66 20.98 -13.25
C TYR A 14 7.96 21.90 -14.44
N HIS A 15 9.08 22.61 -14.34
CA HIS A 15 9.64 23.45 -15.40
C HIS A 15 10.99 22.87 -15.79
N ILE A 16 11.19 22.58 -17.08
CA ILE A 16 12.43 22.03 -17.61
C ILE A 16 13.06 23.07 -18.53
N GLU A 17 14.27 23.49 -18.18
CA GLU A 17 15.12 24.34 -19.01
C GLU A 17 16.25 23.50 -19.59
N TYR A 18 16.47 23.64 -20.91
CA TYR A 18 17.58 23.02 -21.61
C TYR A 18 18.48 24.12 -22.18
N ASP A 19 19.73 24.16 -21.71
CA ASP A 19 20.77 25.02 -22.28
C ASP A 19 21.51 24.24 -23.38
N ASN A 20 21.16 24.51 -24.64
CA ASN A 20 21.79 23.90 -25.83
C ASN A 20 23.28 24.21 -25.98
N THR A 21 23.78 25.27 -25.35
CA THR A 21 25.19 25.68 -25.47
C THR A 21 26.07 24.92 -24.48
N THR A 22 25.55 24.62 -23.29
CA THR A 22 26.31 23.91 -22.25
C THR A 22 25.87 22.46 -22.04
N SER A 23 24.86 21.98 -22.79
CA SER A 23 24.22 20.66 -22.60
C SER A 23 23.73 20.43 -21.18
N LYS A 24 23.38 21.50 -20.47
CA LYS A 24 22.87 21.44 -19.09
C LYS A 24 21.35 21.39 -19.10
N VAL A 25 20.82 20.45 -18.34
CA VAL A 25 19.38 20.32 -18.08
C VAL A 25 19.11 20.78 -16.66
N ARG A 26 18.17 21.70 -16.50
CA ARG A 26 17.70 22.15 -15.19
C ARG A 26 16.21 21.88 -15.06
N ALA A 27 15.83 21.07 -14.09
CA ALA A 27 14.44 20.84 -13.73
C ALA A 27 14.13 21.51 -12.39
N ILE A 28 13.06 22.30 -12.34
CA ILE A 28 12.55 22.90 -11.11
C ILE A 28 11.14 22.36 -10.90
N ALA A 29 10.93 21.65 -9.80
CA ALA A 29 9.62 21.18 -9.37
C ALA A 29 9.08 22.10 -8.27
N THR A 30 7.84 22.54 -8.39
CA THR A 30 7.14 23.33 -7.38
C THR A 30 5.77 22.72 -7.14
N GLY A 31 5.46 22.42 -5.87
CA GLY A 31 4.15 21.94 -5.46
C GLY A 31 3.72 22.61 -4.16
N SER A 32 2.41 22.80 -3.99
CA SER A 32 1.84 23.23 -2.72
C SER A 32 1.35 21.99 -1.96
N ALA A 33 1.90 21.77 -0.76
CA ALA A 33 1.37 20.81 0.19
C ALA A 33 0.53 21.56 1.23
N GLU A 34 -0.75 21.26 1.35
CA GLU A 34 -1.54 21.67 2.52
C GLU A 34 -1.15 20.78 3.69
N VAL A 35 -0.37 21.32 4.62
CA VAL A 35 -0.04 20.65 5.88
C VAL A 35 -1.21 20.86 6.83
N LYS A 36 -2.08 19.86 6.97
CA LYS A 36 -2.98 19.80 8.13
C LYS A 36 -2.11 19.57 9.37
N SER A 37 -1.85 20.63 10.12
CA SER A 37 -1.16 20.60 11.41
C SER A 37 -2.05 19.92 12.46
N THR A 38 -2.14 18.60 12.35
CA THR A 38 -2.65 17.71 13.39
C THR A 38 -1.42 17.21 14.13
N ASP A 39 -1.47 17.24 15.46
CA ASP A 39 -0.36 16.97 16.36
C ASP A 39 0.48 15.77 15.89
N LEU A 40 1.65 16.04 15.29
CA LEU A 40 2.44 15.09 14.50
C LEU A 40 2.98 13.91 15.32
N LEU A 41 2.88 14.03 16.64
CA LEU A 41 3.35 13.10 17.66
C LEU A 41 2.24 12.21 18.23
N LYS A 42 0.95 12.53 18.02
CA LYS A 42 -0.13 11.69 18.56
C LYS A 42 -0.27 10.44 17.69
N GLU A 43 0.10 9.30 18.25
CA GLU A 43 -0.24 8.01 17.65
C GLU A 43 -1.73 7.73 17.80
N CYS A 44 -2.30 7.23 16.72
CA CYS A 44 -3.65 6.70 16.64
C CYS A 44 -3.65 5.31 17.30
N ASP A 45 -4.55 5.13 18.27
CA ASP A 45 -4.78 3.83 18.88
C ASP A 45 -5.62 2.91 17.97
N GLU A 46 -5.81 1.67 18.40
CA GLU A 46 -6.52 0.66 17.61
C GLU A 46 -8.02 1.01 17.44
N ASP A 47 -8.65 1.62 18.44
CA ASP A 47 -10.08 1.97 18.42
C ASP A 47 -10.34 3.19 17.52
N GLU A 48 -9.49 4.21 17.62
CA GLU A 48 -9.46 5.36 16.71
C GLU A 48 -9.23 4.88 15.26
N ALA A 49 -8.24 4.00 15.04
CA ALA A 49 -7.95 3.46 13.71
C ALA A 49 -9.11 2.61 13.17
N LYS A 50 -9.76 1.82 14.04
CA LYS A 50 -10.95 1.05 13.70
C LYS A 50 -12.11 1.96 13.31
N SER A 51 -12.30 3.08 14.01
CA SER A 51 -13.31 4.09 13.66
C SER A 51 -13.07 4.73 12.31
N ILE A 52 -11.82 5.06 12.00
CA ILE A 52 -11.43 5.60 10.69
C ILE A 52 -11.69 4.55 9.59
N ALA A 53 -11.26 3.31 9.81
CA ALA A 53 -11.45 2.22 8.85
C ALA A 53 -12.94 1.89 8.60
N SER A 54 -13.75 1.84 9.67
CA SER A 54 -15.19 1.62 9.61
C SER A 54 -15.90 2.69 8.78
N LYS A 55 -15.62 3.98 9.06
CA LYS A 55 -16.18 5.10 8.32
C LYS A 55 -15.79 5.07 6.84
N ASP A 56 -14.53 4.80 6.54
CA ASP A 56 -14.04 4.74 5.16
C ASP A 56 -14.62 3.56 4.38
N MET A 57 -14.74 2.40 5.02
CA MET A 57 -15.35 1.23 4.39
C MET A 57 -16.88 1.33 4.30
N ASN A 58 -17.50 2.27 5.00
CA ASN A 58 -18.95 2.34 5.21
C ASN A 58 -19.48 1.00 5.75
N THR A 59 -18.83 0.50 6.78
CA THR A 59 -19.14 -0.77 7.45
C THR A 59 -19.33 -0.50 8.93
N PRO A 60 -20.34 -1.07 9.61
CA PRO A 60 -20.51 -0.91 11.05
C PRO A 60 -19.22 -1.21 11.83
N LEU A 61 -19.03 -0.54 12.97
CA LEU A 61 -17.85 -0.77 13.83
C LEU A 61 -17.76 -2.24 14.28
N GLU A 62 -18.90 -2.87 14.51
CA GLU A 62 -19.02 -4.27 14.93
C GLU A 62 -18.50 -5.22 13.84
N ASP A 63 -18.78 -4.91 12.57
CA ASP A 63 -18.36 -5.69 11.40
C ASP A 63 -16.96 -5.31 10.89
N THR A 64 -16.33 -4.31 11.51
CA THR A 64 -14.97 -3.86 11.18
C THR A 64 -13.97 -4.60 12.06
N ILE A 65 -13.22 -5.52 11.47
CA ILE A 65 -12.38 -6.48 12.19
C ILE A 65 -10.92 -6.15 11.92
N LEU A 66 -10.10 -6.07 12.98
CA LEU A 66 -8.64 -6.05 12.83
C LEU A 66 -8.19 -7.45 12.42
N ILE A 67 -7.64 -7.60 11.22
CA ILE A 67 -7.17 -8.89 10.71
C ILE A 67 -5.67 -9.10 10.97
N GLU A 68 -4.88 -8.03 10.93
CA GLU A 68 -3.44 -8.06 11.20
C GLU A 68 -2.95 -6.70 11.72
N LYS A 69 -1.79 -6.68 12.38
CA LYS A 69 -1.10 -5.43 12.77
C LYS A 69 0.40 -5.61 12.88
N THR A 70 1.17 -4.58 12.55
CA THR A 70 2.60 -4.48 12.91
C THR A 70 2.79 -3.37 13.94
N LYS A 71 4.04 -3.07 14.30
CA LYS A 71 4.37 -1.90 15.11
C LYS A 71 3.83 -0.60 14.49
N ASN A 72 3.82 -0.48 13.16
CA ASN A 72 3.53 0.77 12.47
C ASN A 72 2.20 0.79 11.69
N PHE A 73 1.53 -0.37 11.57
CA PHE A 73 0.33 -0.49 10.75
C PHE A 73 -0.79 -1.30 11.41
N PHE A 74 -2.02 -0.91 11.12
CA PHE A 74 -3.24 -1.68 11.40
C PHE A 74 -3.88 -2.10 10.08
N ILE A 75 -4.29 -3.37 9.98
CA ILE A 75 -4.98 -3.90 8.81
C ILE A 75 -6.39 -4.31 9.22
N PHE A 76 -7.38 -3.60 8.70
CA PHE A 76 -8.78 -3.84 8.98
C PHE A 76 -9.50 -4.45 7.78
N ARG A 77 -10.52 -5.25 8.06
CA ARG A 77 -11.47 -5.80 7.09
C ARG A 77 -12.89 -5.41 7.47
N GLY A 78 -13.69 -5.05 6.47
CA GLY A 78 -15.13 -4.85 6.57
C GLY A 78 -15.84 -5.48 5.38
N GLY A 79 -16.49 -6.63 5.59
CA GLY A 79 -16.94 -7.48 4.49
C GLY A 79 -15.76 -7.89 3.59
N GLU A 80 -15.82 -7.56 2.30
CA GLU A 80 -14.72 -7.79 1.37
C GLU A 80 -13.66 -6.68 1.35
N LYS A 81 -13.93 -5.51 1.94
CA LYS A 81 -13.02 -4.36 1.90
C LYS A 81 -11.86 -4.56 2.87
N ILE A 82 -10.66 -4.16 2.46
CA ILE A 82 -9.45 -4.14 3.29
C ILE A 82 -8.86 -2.74 3.32
N ARG A 83 -8.39 -2.35 4.51
CA ARG A 83 -7.69 -1.09 4.76
C ARG A 83 -6.40 -1.33 5.51
N ILE A 84 -5.34 -0.67 5.05
CA ILE A 84 -4.07 -0.55 5.78
C ILE A 84 -3.98 0.89 6.28
N LEU A 85 -3.90 1.06 7.60
CA LEU A 85 -3.74 2.35 8.24
C LEU A 85 -2.36 2.40 8.91
N ASP A 86 -1.68 3.53 8.85
CA ASP A 86 -0.49 3.75 9.68
C ASP A 86 -0.87 4.14 11.12
N LYS A 87 0.12 4.15 12.01
CA LYS A 87 -0.01 4.60 13.41
C LYS A 87 -0.40 6.07 13.58
N LYS A 88 -0.52 6.86 12.51
CA LYS A 88 -1.02 8.23 12.57
C LYS A 88 -2.49 8.32 12.11
N GLY A 89 -3.12 7.18 11.83
CA GLY A 89 -4.50 7.11 11.36
C GLY A 89 -4.67 7.41 9.87
N PHE A 90 -3.58 7.50 9.09
CA PHE A 90 -3.70 7.67 7.64
C PHE A 90 -3.96 6.33 6.96
N ILE A 91 -5.02 6.28 6.15
CA ILE A 91 -5.30 5.16 5.27
C ILE A 91 -4.26 5.16 4.14
N LYS A 92 -3.39 4.14 4.12
CA LYS A 92 -2.37 3.93 3.08
C LYS A 92 -2.89 3.15 1.88
N VAL A 93 -3.75 2.16 2.13
CA VAL A 93 -4.26 1.26 1.08
C VAL A 93 -5.76 1.07 1.25
N GLN A 94 -6.48 1.21 0.13
CA GLN A 94 -7.90 0.96 0.01
C GLN A 94 -8.13 -0.06 -1.10
N ARG A 95 -8.46 -1.30 -0.71
CA ARG A 95 -8.70 -2.42 -1.62
C ARG A 95 -9.89 -3.25 -1.18
N SER A 96 -10.27 -4.23 -2.01
CA SER A 96 -11.35 -5.18 -1.75
C SER A 96 -10.89 -6.58 -2.14
N LYS A 97 -11.49 -7.62 -1.58
CA LYS A 97 -11.20 -9.03 -1.88
C LYS A 97 -9.74 -9.41 -1.66
N GLY A 98 -9.14 -8.87 -0.60
CA GLY A 98 -7.79 -9.20 -0.21
C GLY A 98 -7.69 -10.12 1.00
N MET A 99 -6.48 -10.58 1.27
CA MET A 99 -6.10 -11.24 2.52
C MET A 99 -4.78 -10.67 3.02
N ALA A 100 -4.61 -10.66 4.33
CA ALA A 100 -3.38 -10.25 5.00
C ALA A 100 -2.84 -11.42 5.82
N LYS A 101 -1.52 -11.56 5.85
CA LYS A 101 -0.83 -12.57 6.67
C LYS A 101 0.43 -11.94 7.25
N LYS A 102 0.56 -12.01 8.57
CA LYS A 102 1.81 -11.68 9.26
C LYS A 102 2.80 -12.82 9.16
N CYS A 103 4.08 -12.49 8.98
CA CYS A 103 5.17 -13.45 9.02
C CYS A 103 6.48 -12.76 9.42
N LYS A 104 7.52 -13.55 9.68
CA LYS A 104 8.87 -13.03 9.79
C LYS A 104 9.38 -12.58 8.42
N ALA A 105 10.27 -11.59 8.40
CA ALA A 105 10.89 -11.11 7.17
C ALA A 105 11.52 -12.27 6.37
N LYS A 106 12.20 -13.21 7.02
CA LYS A 106 12.79 -14.39 6.34
C LYS A 106 11.78 -15.35 5.68
N GLU A 107 10.51 -15.32 6.08
CA GLU A 107 9.44 -16.22 5.61
C GLU A 107 8.59 -15.59 4.51
N TYR A 108 8.84 -14.32 4.15
CA TYR A 108 7.94 -13.54 3.31
C TYR A 108 7.69 -14.18 1.94
N ARG A 109 8.70 -14.81 1.33
CA ARG A 109 8.61 -15.39 -0.02
C ARG A 109 7.60 -16.53 -0.05
N GLU A 110 7.57 -17.36 0.99
CA GLU A 110 6.62 -18.46 1.11
C GLU A 110 5.20 -17.94 1.28
N VAL A 111 5.03 -16.89 2.09
CA VAL A 111 3.74 -16.22 2.28
C VAL A 111 3.23 -15.57 0.99
N VAL A 112 4.10 -14.88 0.24
CA VAL A 112 3.73 -14.27 -1.04
C VAL A 112 3.27 -15.34 -2.04
N LYS A 113 3.99 -16.47 -2.13
CA LYS A 113 3.62 -17.59 -3.01
C LYS A 113 2.29 -18.22 -2.61
N ASP A 114 2.07 -18.49 -1.32
CA ASP A 114 0.81 -19.02 -0.79
C ASP A 114 -0.37 -18.10 -1.12
N ILE A 115 -0.21 -16.78 -0.94
CA ILE A 115 -1.24 -15.80 -1.29
C ILE A 115 -1.43 -15.72 -2.81
N TYR A 116 -0.35 -15.78 -3.59
CA TYR A 116 -0.41 -15.76 -5.06
C TYR A 116 -1.27 -16.91 -5.59
N GLU A 117 -1.02 -18.12 -5.12
CA GLU A 117 -1.79 -19.31 -5.53
C GLU A 117 -3.27 -19.18 -5.15
N LYS A 118 -3.57 -18.67 -3.95
CA LYS A 118 -4.95 -18.50 -3.45
C LYS A 118 -5.75 -17.42 -4.18
N LEU A 119 -5.09 -16.37 -4.65
CA LEU A 119 -5.76 -15.20 -5.23
C LEU A 119 -5.70 -15.14 -6.76
N THR A 120 -4.88 -15.97 -7.40
CA THR A 120 -4.83 -16.04 -8.86
C THR A 120 -6.15 -16.61 -9.40
N VAL A 121 -6.74 -15.90 -10.37
CA VAL A 121 -7.97 -16.33 -11.04
C VAL A 121 -7.65 -16.75 -12.46
N TYR A 122 -7.97 -18.00 -12.78
CA TYR A 122 -7.89 -18.53 -14.13
C TYR A 122 -9.25 -18.35 -14.81
N LYS A 123 -9.26 -17.64 -15.93
CA LYS A 123 -10.38 -17.53 -16.86
C LYS A 123 -9.96 -18.12 -18.20
N ASP A 124 -10.93 -18.43 -19.05
CA ASP A 124 -10.70 -19.14 -20.32
C ASP A 124 -9.61 -18.48 -21.20
N ASP A 125 -9.59 -17.14 -21.26
CA ASP A 125 -8.65 -16.38 -22.09
C ASP A 125 -7.63 -15.54 -21.29
N SER A 126 -7.63 -15.62 -19.95
CA SER A 126 -6.76 -14.76 -19.14
C SER A 126 -6.45 -15.30 -17.74
N VAL A 127 -5.30 -14.89 -17.21
CA VAL A 127 -4.91 -15.14 -15.81
C VAL A 127 -4.85 -13.80 -15.08
N LEU A 128 -5.73 -13.63 -14.09
CA LEU A 128 -5.72 -12.45 -13.22
C LEU A 128 -4.86 -12.76 -12.00
N ARG A 129 -3.70 -12.13 -11.93
CA ARG A 129 -2.76 -12.25 -10.80
C ARG A 129 -3.14 -11.24 -9.71
N PRO A 130 -2.82 -11.51 -8.44
CA PRO A 130 -3.07 -10.53 -7.39
C PRO A 130 -2.07 -9.38 -7.40
N ASP A 131 -2.51 -8.22 -6.90
CA ASP A 131 -1.61 -7.15 -6.45
C ASP A 131 -1.14 -7.45 -5.02
N PHE A 132 0.06 -6.99 -4.65
CA PHE A 132 0.60 -7.16 -3.31
C PHE A 132 0.93 -5.83 -2.63
N TYR A 133 0.84 -5.84 -1.31
CA TYR A 133 1.34 -4.80 -0.43
C TYR A 133 2.18 -5.43 0.69
N ILE A 134 3.36 -4.88 0.94
CA ILE A 134 4.21 -5.28 2.07
C ILE A 134 4.26 -4.14 3.07
N CYS A 135 3.83 -4.40 4.30
CA CYS A 135 4.00 -3.52 5.45
C CYS A 135 5.24 -3.94 6.22
N SER A 136 6.34 -3.18 6.09
CA SER A 136 7.61 -3.42 6.78
C SER A 136 8.18 -2.12 7.33
N GLY A 137 8.64 -2.14 8.59
CA GLY A 137 9.00 -0.92 9.31
C GLY A 137 7.87 0.10 9.21
N ALA A 138 8.18 1.35 8.88
CA ALA A 138 7.21 2.42 8.66
C ALA A 138 6.78 2.59 7.18
N LYS A 139 7.11 1.62 6.31
CA LYS A 139 6.86 1.68 4.86
C LYS A 139 5.74 0.71 4.46
N VAL A 140 4.93 1.13 3.50
CA VAL A 140 4.05 0.25 2.72
C VAL A 140 4.53 0.32 1.28
N MET A 141 4.79 -0.83 0.67
CA MET A 141 5.21 -0.91 -0.73
C MET A 141 4.21 -1.75 -1.51
N ASP A 142 3.84 -1.30 -2.70
CA ASP A 142 2.90 -1.94 -3.60
C ASP A 142 3.60 -2.62 -4.78
N PHE A 143 3.04 -3.73 -5.22
CA PHE A 143 3.52 -4.51 -6.36
C PHE A 143 2.32 -4.89 -7.23
N ASP A 144 2.36 -4.51 -8.50
CA ASP A 144 1.26 -4.75 -9.42
C ASP A 144 1.24 -6.18 -9.97
N SER A 145 0.04 -6.58 -10.38
CA SER A 145 -0.26 -7.85 -11.04
C SER A 145 0.20 -7.95 -12.51
N CYS A 146 0.58 -6.83 -13.13
CA CYS A 146 1.14 -6.82 -14.49
C CYS A 146 2.55 -7.41 -14.51
N THR A 147 3.27 -7.29 -13.40
CA THR A 147 4.60 -7.84 -13.21
C THR A 147 4.53 -9.33 -12.85
N GLU A 148 5.37 -10.15 -13.48
CA GLU A 148 5.42 -11.59 -13.17
C GLU A 148 5.87 -11.85 -11.74
N LEU A 149 5.36 -12.92 -11.11
CA LEU A 149 5.64 -13.23 -9.70
C LEU A 149 7.14 -13.25 -9.37
N ASN A 150 7.97 -13.85 -10.22
CA ASN A 150 9.42 -13.91 -9.97
C ASN A 150 10.07 -12.52 -9.99
N GLN A 151 9.63 -11.64 -10.89
CA GLN A 151 10.12 -10.26 -10.96
C GLN A 151 9.65 -9.46 -9.72
N ASN A 152 8.39 -9.63 -9.31
CA ASN A 152 7.89 -9.07 -8.06
C ASN A 152 8.68 -9.57 -6.85
N LEU A 153 8.98 -10.88 -6.75
CA LEU A 153 9.79 -11.43 -5.67
C LEU A 153 11.21 -10.85 -5.64
N MET A 154 11.81 -10.57 -6.80
CA MET A 154 13.12 -9.91 -6.88
C MET A 154 13.06 -8.46 -6.37
N LEU A 155 12.03 -7.70 -6.77
CA LEU A 155 11.83 -6.34 -6.28
C LEU A 155 11.54 -6.31 -4.78
N MET A 156 10.74 -7.24 -4.28
CA MET A 156 10.47 -7.40 -2.86
C MET A 156 11.75 -7.74 -2.08
N GLU A 157 12.63 -8.58 -2.62
CA GLU A 157 13.90 -8.97 -1.98
C GLU A 157 14.79 -7.75 -1.73
N LEU A 158 14.88 -6.83 -2.71
CA LEU A 158 15.69 -5.62 -2.57
C LEU A 158 15.30 -4.76 -1.36
N ILE A 159 14.04 -4.88 -0.93
CA ILE A 159 13.47 -4.15 0.19
C ILE A 159 13.58 -4.97 1.47
N VAL A 160 13.19 -6.26 1.43
CA VAL A 160 13.14 -7.11 2.62
C VAL A 160 14.54 -7.45 3.12
N GLN A 161 15.56 -7.45 2.28
CA GLN A 161 16.96 -7.62 2.72
C GLN A 161 17.45 -6.50 3.66
N GLU A 162 16.81 -5.32 3.64
CA GLU A 162 17.12 -4.21 4.56
C GLU A 162 16.43 -4.36 5.93
N VAL A 163 15.61 -5.40 6.09
CA VAL A 163 14.80 -5.68 7.28
C VAL A 163 15.45 -6.82 8.06
N GLU A 164 15.44 -6.73 9.39
CA GLU A 164 15.95 -7.83 10.21
C GLU A 164 15.13 -9.10 9.97
N GLU A 165 15.79 -10.24 9.77
CA GLU A 165 15.17 -11.51 9.38
C GLU A 165 14.00 -11.95 10.28
N ASN A 166 14.05 -11.59 11.57
CA ASN A 166 13.06 -11.94 12.59
C ASN A 166 12.09 -10.79 12.91
N GLU A 167 12.15 -9.67 12.19
CA GLU A 167 11.16 -8.60 12.30
C GLU A 167 9.82 -9.07 11.71
N ASP A 168 8.72 -8.67 12.37
CA ASP A 168 7.38 -8.98 11.89
C ASP A 168 6.99 -8.01 10.75
N ILE A 169 6.63 -8.59 9.61
CA ILE A 169 6.04 -7.87 8.48
C ILE A 169 4.63 -8.39 8.22
N VAL A 170 3.84 -7.63 7.47
CA VAL A 170 2.54 -8.10 6.96
C VAL A 170 2.54 -8.05 5.45
N VAL A 171 2.20 -9.18 4.83
CA VAL A 171 1.95 -9.30 3.39
C VAL A 171 0.45 -9.27 3.16
N VAL A 172 0.00 -8.35 2.31
CA VAL A 172 -1.40 -8.25 1.88
C VAL A 172 -1.46 -8.55 0.39
N GLY A 173 -2.23 -9.55 -0.02
CA GLY A 173 -2.56 -9.78 -1.42
C GLY A 173 -4.00 -9.38 -1.71
N VAL A 174 -4.25 -8.90 -2.92
CA VAL A 174 -5.55 -8.42 -3.35
C VAL A 174 -5.94 -9.09 -4.66
N LYS A 175 -7.12 -9.72 -4.66
CA LYS A 175 -7.68 -10.36 -5.86
C LYS A 175 -8.06 -9.29 -6.88
N ASN A 176 -7.64 -9.49 -8.12
CA ASN A 176 -8.07 -8.66 -9.24
C ASN A 176 -9.28 -9.27 -9.96
N GLU A 177 -10.16 -8.38 -10.42
CA GLU A 177 -11.36 -8.70 -11.18
C GLU A 177 -11.43 -7.77 -12.40
N ILE A 178 -12.05 -8.26 -13.47
CA ILE A 178 -12.31 -7.48 -14.70
C ILE A 178 -13.60 -6.70 -14.49
#